data_AF-A0A0Q0DTV5-F1
#
_entry.id   AF-A0A0Q0DTV5-F1
#
_cell.length_a   1.000
_cell.length_b   1.000
_cell.length_c   1.000
_cell.angle_alpha   90.00
_cell.angle_beta   90.00
_cell.angle_gamma   90.00
#
_symmetry.space_group_name_H-M   'P 1'
#
loop_
_entity.id
_entity.type
_entity.pdbx_description
1 polymer ?
#
loop_
_entity_poly.entity_id
_entity_poly.type
_entity_poly.pdbx_seq_one_letter_code
_entity_poly.pdbx_strand_id
1 'polypeptide(L)' 'MILTVHIEWPTGSENIDLELDDDLTPEQIAEIAEETFFSSCNFGYSIDGEQQ' A
#
# COMPACT_ATOMS: atom_id res chain seq x y z
N MET A 1 1.86 -16.67 -1.55
CA MET A 1 1.93 -15.91 -2.83
C MET A 1 2.50 -14.51 -2.62
N ILE A 2 3.02 -13.82 -3.66
CA ILE A 2 3.45 -12.40 -3.57
C ILE A 2 2.41 -11.51 -4.27
N LEU A 3 1.93 -10.50 -3.56
CA LEU A 3 1.13 -9.40 -4.10
C LEU A 3 2.02 -8.17 -4.28
N THR A 4 2.06 -7.60 -5.48
CA THR A 4 2.71 -6.31 -5.73
C THR A 4 1.64 -5.24 -5.91
N VAL A 5 1.67 -4.23 -5.06
CA VAL A 5 0.81 -3.05 -5.16
C VAL A 5 1.61 -1.95 -5.84
N HIS A 6 1.22 -1.58 -7.07
CA HIS A 6 1.81 -0.48 -7.81
C HIS A 6 1.08 0.82 -7.48
N ILE A 7 1.83 1.84 -7.06
CA ILE A 7 1.29 3.13 -6.65
C ILE A 7 1.91 4.20 -7.54
N GLU A 8 1.08 4.99 -8.23
CA GLU A 8 1.51 6.05 -9.11
C GLU A 8 0.94 7.39 -8.64
N TRP A 9 1.80 8.41 -8.62
CA TRP A 9 1.44 9.80 -8.35
C TRP A 9 2.03 10.71 -9.44
N PRO A 10 1.55 11.96 -9.57
CA PRO A 10 1.99 12.85 -10.65
C PRO A 10 3.51 13.09 -10.71
N THR A 11 4.22 12.87 -9.60
CA THR A 11 5.67 13.11 -9.46
C THR A 11 6.52 11.84 -9.38
N GLY A 12 5.94 10.64 -9.50
CA GLY A 12 6.68 9.38 -9.37
C GLY A 12 5.81 8.15 -9.15
N SER A 13 6.44 7.02 -8.89
CA SER A 13 5.75 5.77 -8.59
C SER A 13 6.57 4.88 -7.66
N GLU A 14 5.89 3.97 -6.99
CA GLU A 14 6.46 3.00 -6.06
C GLU A 14 5.79 1.63 -6.24
N ASN A 15 6.53 0.57 -5.94
CA ASN A 15 6.01 -0.79 -5.85
C ASN A 15 6.18 -1.28 -4.41
N ILE A 16 5.10 -1.81 -3.84
CA ILE A 16 5.10 -2.43 -2.52
C ILE A 16 4.82 -3.91 -2.70
N ASP A 17 5.81 -4.75 -2.39
CA ASP A 17 5.69 -6.19 -2.42
C ASP A 17 5.28 -6.73 -1.04
N LEU A 18 4.19 -7.49 -1.01
CA LEU A 18 3.61 -8.09 0.18
C LEU A 18 3.62 -9.62 0.04
N GLU A 19 4.18 -10.30 1.04
CA GLU A 19 4.04 -11.75 1.14
C GLU A 19 2.68 -12.09 1.76
N LEU A 20 1.84 -12.76 0.98
CA LEU A 20 0.49 -13.16 1.36
C LEU A 20 0.38 -14.68 1.51
N ASP A 21 -0.54 -15.10 2.37
CA ASP A 21 -0.90 -16.50 2.52
C ASP A 21 -1.55 -17.04 1.23
N ASP A 22 -1.28 -18.29 0.88
CA ASP A 22 -1.78 -18.92 -0.35
C ASP A 22 -3.25 -19.37 -0.23
N ASP A 23 -3.78 -19.41 1.00
CA ASP A 23 -5.19 -19.73 1.29
C ASP A 23 -6.13 -18.50 1.21
N LEU A 24 -5.60 -17.31 0.91
CA LEU A 24 -6.42 -16.10 0.82
C LEU A 24 -7.37 -16.14 -0.38
N THR A 25 -8.59 -15.69 -0.13
CA THR A 25 -9.58 -15.51 -1.20
C THR A 25 -9.26 -14.26 -2.03
N PRO A 26 -9.71 -14.19 -3.29
CA PRO A 26 -9.54 -12.99 -4.13
C PRO A 26 -10.08 -11.71 -3.50
N GLU A 27 -11.16 -11.82 -2.71
CA GLU A 27 -11.79 -10.69 -2.02
C GLU A 27 -10.88 -10.14 -0.91
N GLN A 28 -10.27 -11.02 -0.10
CA GLN A 28 -9.30 -10.62 0.93
C GLN A 28 -8.02 -10.03 0.34
N ILE A 29 -7.55 -10.56 -0.80
CA ILE A 29 -6.38 -10.01 -1.50
C ILE A 29 -6.70 -8.57 -1.98
N ALA A 30 -7.92 -8.34 -2.47
CA ALA A 30 -8.36 -7.01 -2.88
C ALA A 30 -8.45 -6.02 -1.70
N GLU A 31 -8.98 -6.46 -0.55
CA GLU A 31 -9.02 -5.65 0.68
C GLU A 31 -7.60 -5.24 1.13
N ILE A 32 -6.66 -6.19 1.16
CA ILE A 32 -5.26 -5.92 1.55
C ILE A 32 -4.58 -4.94 0.57
N ALA A 33 -4.84 -5.10 -0.74
CA ALA A 33 -4.32 -4.19 -1.76
C ALA A 33 -4.87 -2.77 -1.58
N GLU A 34 -6.18 -2.63 -1.32
CA GLU A 34 -6.84 -1.34 -1.07
C GLU A 34 -6.30 -0.67 0.19
N GLU A 35 -6.17 -1.39 1.30
CA GLU A 35 -5.60 -0.86 2.54
C GLU A 35 -4.15 -0.40 2.35
N THR A 36 -3.33 -1.17 1.63
CA THR A 36 -1.94 -0.83 1.35
C THR A 36 -1.82 0.42 0.50
N PHE A 37 -2.63 0.51 -0.56
CA PHE A 37 -2.69 1.68 -1.42
C PHE A 37 -3.16 2.92 -0.65
N PHE A 38 -4.23 2.79 0.14
CA PHE A 38 -4.78 3.90 0.91
C PHE A 38 -3.85 4.37 2.01
N SER A 39 -3.17 3.44 2.70
CA SER A 39 -2.14 3.74 3.69
C SER A 39 -1.04 4.57 3.03
N SER A 40 -0.46 4.09 1.93
CA SER A 40 0.66 4.79 1.26
C SER A 40 0.27 6.16 0.69
N CYS A 41 -0.97 6.32 0.23
CA CYS A 41 -1.50 7.61 -0.24
C CYS A 41 -1.86 8.59 0.90
N ASN A 42 -2.19 8.09 2.10
CA ASN A 42 -2.62 8.90 3.23
C ASN A 42 -1.61 8.93 4.40
N PHE A 43 -0.46 8.28 4.29
CA PHE A 43 0.60 8.32 5.30
C PHE A 43 1.40 9.63 5.18
N GLY A 44 0.72 10.73 5.49
CA GLY A 44 1.33 12.04 5.65
C GLY A 44 0.65 12.75 6.80
N TYR A 45 1.22 12.63 8.00
CA TYR A 45 0.81 13.46 9.13
C TYR A 45 2.03 14.17 9.71
N SER A 46 1.92 15.48 9.91
CA SER A 46 2.97 16.29 10.53
C SER A 46 2.56 16.55 11.98
N ILE A 47 3.38 16.12 12.93
CA ILE A 47 3.28 16.59 14.31
C ILE A 47 4.32 17.71 14.45
N ASP A 48 3.82 18.95 14.58
CA ASP A 48 4.57 20.13 15.01
C ASP A 48 6.02 20.26 14.49
N GLY A 49 6.19 20.36 13.17
CA GLY A 49 7.42 20.88 12.57
C GLY A 49 8.54 19.89 12.24
N GLU A 50 8.37 18.58 12.43
CA GLU A 50 9.27 17.59 11.84
C GLU A 50 8.50 16.70 10.86
N GLN A 51 8.92 16.72 9.59
CA GLN A 51 8.45 15.78 8.56
C GLN A 51 9.21 14.47 8.73
N GLN A 52 8.47 13.35 8.76
CA GLN A 52 8.99 12.03 8.44
C GLN A 52 8.22 11.46 7.27
#